data_AF-T1CV24-F1
#
_entry.id   AF-T1CV24-F1
#
_cell.length_a   1.000
_cell.length_b   1.000
_cell.length_c   1.000
_cell.angle_alpha   90.00
_cell.angle_beta   90.00
_cell.angle_gamma   90.00
#
_symmetry.space_group_name_H-M   'P 1'
#
loop_
_entity.id
_entity.type
_entity.pdbx_description
1 polymer ?
#
loop_
_entity_poly.entity_id
_entity_poly.type
_entity_poly.pdbx_seq_one_letter_code
_entity_poly.pdbx_strand_id
1 'polypeptide(L)'
;MFAVRRFWALGVLAVLQSAAVPAAFGQQSPPGRVARISYIGGSVSLEPAGTREWIAAELNWPMTLGDRLWTDWESRAEIEMAMRWSGSAAAPASHS
;
A
#
# COMPACT_ATOMS: atom_id res chain seq x y z
N MET A 1 -24.61 36.38 0.33
CA MET A 1 -25.32 36.39 -0.97
C MET A 1 -24.25 36.42 -2.05
N PHE A 2 -24.18 35.38 -2.92
CA PHE A 2 -23.56 35.28 -4.27
C PHE A 2 -22.27 36.11 -4.56
N ALA A 3 -21.17 35.65 -5.17
CA ALA A 3 -20.86 34.48 -5.97
C ALA A 3 -19.39 34.59 -6.44
N VAL A 4 -18.70 33.44 -6.56
CA VAL A 4 -17.99 32.98 -7.78
C VAL A 4 -16.76 33.77 -8.31
N ARG A 5 -15.60 33.12 -8.15
CA ARG A 5 -14.64 32.67 -9.20
C ARG A 5 -13.97 33.73 -10.08
N ARG A 6 -12.64 33.70 -10.14
CA ARG A 6 -11.81 33.40 -11.34
C ARG A 6 -10.34 33.72 -11.04
N PHE A 7 -9.49 32.71 -11.00
CA PHE A 7 -8.77 32.10 -12.12
C PHE A 7 -7.57 32.94 -12.61
N TRP A 8 -6.38 32.48 -12.19
CA TRP A 8 -5.11 32.37 -12.90
C TRP A 8 -4.46 33.62 -13.51
N ALA A 9 -3.23 33.90 -13.05
CA ALA A 9 -2.25 34.67 -13.79
C ALA A 9 -0.87 33.99 -13.71
N LEU A 10 -0.40 33.58 -14.90
CA LEU A 10 1.00 33.60 -15.37
C LEU A 10 1.99 32.56 -14.84
N GLY A 11 2.70 31.90 -15.76
CA GLY A 11 3.92 31.15 -15.43
C GLY A 11 4.43 30.25 -16.57
N VAL A 12 5.21 30.83 -17.47
CA VAL A 12 6.00 30.17 -18.54
C VAL A 12 7.02 29.20 -17.94
N LEU A 13 7.21 27.99 -18.50
CA LEU A 13 8.54 27.43 -18.84
C LEU A 13 8.46 26.01 -19.44
N ALA A 14 9.13 25.82 -20.57
CA ALA A 14 9.47 24.52 -21.15
C ALA A 14 10.55 23.82 -20.32
N VAL A 15 10.42 22.51 -20.06
CA VAL A 15 11.51 21.68 -19.54
C VAL A 15 11.50 20.32 -20.25
N LEU A 16 12.70 19.93 -20.68
CA LEU A 16 13.06 18.67 -21.33
C LEU A 16 12.51 17.46 -20.57
N GLN A 17 11.83 16.57 -21.30
CA GLN A 17 11.35 15.29 -20.78
C GLN A 17 12.53 14.29 -20.82
N SER A 18 13.31 14.23 -19.74
CA SER A 18 14.27 13.15 -19.53
C SER A 18 13.50 11.85 -19.32
N ALA A 19 13.63 10.89 -20.24
CA ALA A 19 13.11 9.55 -20.06
C ALA A 19 13.88 8.86 -18.92
N ALA A 20 13.35 8.95 -17.70
CA ALA A 20 13.83 8.16 -16.58
C ALA A 20 13.43 6.70 -16.83
N VAL A 21 14.42 5.85 -17.11
CA VAL A 21 14.26 4.40 -17.05
C VAL A 21 14.03 4.06 -15.57
N PRO A 22 12.88 3.50 -15.15
CA PRO A 22 12.72 3.09 -13.76
C PRO A 22 13.72 1.96 -13.51
N ALA A 23 14.72 2.23 -12.68
CA ALA A 23 15.50 1.17 -12.07
C ALA A 23 14.54 0.27 -11.30
N ALA A 24 14.47 -1.00 -11.67
CA ALA A 24 13.74 -2.00 -10.90
C ALA A 24 14.47 -2.16 -9.56
N PHE A 25 14.05 -1.37 -8.57
CA PHE A 25 14.43 -1.58 -7.18
C PHE A 25 13.93 -2.98 -6.80
N GLY A 26 14.87 -3.88 -6.49
CA GLY A 26 14.54 -5.20 -5.97
C GLY A 26 13.53 -5.03 -4.84
N GLN A 27 12.42 -5.77 -4.94
CA GLN A 27 11.30 -5.77 -4.00
C GLN A 27 11.76 -6.30 -2.63
N GLN A 28 12.53 -5.49 -1.91
CA GLN A 28 12.76 -5.62 -0.49
C GLN A 28 11.71 -4.72 0.15
N SER A 29 10.68 -5.33 0.72
CA SER A 29 9.68 -4.62 1.51
C SER A 29 10.43 -3.72 2.50
N PRO A 30 10.19 -2.39 2.50
CA PRO A 30 10.82 -1.50 3.45
C PRO A 30 10.61 -2.05 4.87
N PRO A 31 11.62 -1.97 5.76
CA PRO A 31 11.46 -2.43 7.14
C PRO A 31 10.24 -1.76 7.76
N GLY A 32 9.25 -2.57 8.14
CA GLY A 32 7.95 -2.12 8.62
C GLY A 32 6.78 -2.42 7.68
N ARG A 33 6.96 -2.64 6.37
CA ARG A 33 5.87 -3.06 5.48
C ARG A 33 5.75 -4.58 5.46
N VAL A 34 4.71 -5.11 6.10
CA VAL A 34 4.51 -6.56 6.24
C VAL A 34 3.43 -7.09 5.28
N ALA A 35 2.53 -6.23 4.79
CA ALA A 35 1.50 -6.61 3.84
C ALA A 35 0.92 -5.43 3.03
N ARG A 36 -0.04 -5.71 2.14
CA ARG A 36 -0.88 -4.71 1.45
C ARG A 36 -2.32 -5.18 1.34
N ILE A 37 -3.28 -4.27 1.30
CA ILE A 37 -4.68 -4.60 0.98
C ILE A 37 -4.79 -4.96 -0.50
N SER A 38 -5.15 -6.20 -0.83
CA SER A 38 -5.23 -6.71 -2.21
C SER A 38 -6.66 -6.73 -2.76
N TYR A 39 -7.67 -6.65 -1.89
CA TYR A 39 -9.07 -6.63 -2.28
C TYR A 39 -9.93 -5.89 -1.24
N ILE A 40 -10.93 -5.16 -1.72
CA ILE A 40 -11.97 -4.53 -0.90
C ILE A 40 -13.33 -4.77 -1.58
N GLY A 41 -14.28 -5.32 -0.83
CA GLY A 41 -15.68 -5.41 -1.19
C GLY A 41 -16.55 -4.93 -0.04
N GLY A 42 -17.49 -4.03 -0.31
CA GLY A 42 -18.33 -3.41 0.73
C GLY A 42 -17.59 -2.35 1.54
N SER A 43 -17.99 -2.18 2.80
CA SER A 43 -17.47 -1.15 3.72
C SER A 43 -16.35 -1.72 4.58
N VAL A 44 -15.14 -1.20 4.37
CA VAL A 44 -13.94 -1.60 5.12
C VAL A 44 -13.28 -0.36 5.71
N SER A 45 -12.98 -0.40 7.01
CA SER A 45 -12.30 0.68 7.73
C SER A 45 -10.93 0.23 8.20
N LEU A 46 -9.97 1.14 8.19
CA LEU A 46 -8.61 0.96 8.62
C LEU A 46 -8.31 1.94 9.75
N GLU A 47 -7.66 1.49 10.81
CA GLU A 47 -7.04 2.35 11.81
C GLU A 47 -5.51 2.19 11.71
N PRO A 48 -4.79 3.22 11.22
CA PRO A 48 -3.33 3.18 11.14
C PRO A 48 -2.67 3.10 12.52
N ALA A 49 -1.58 2.34 12.61
CA ALA A 49 -0.79 2.21 13.82
C ALA A 49 -0.37 3.57 14.39
N GLY A 50 -0.50 3.73 15.71
CA GLY A 50 -0.15 4.97 16.41
C GLY A 50 -1.24 6.06 16.33
N THR A 51 -2.32 5.81 15.61
CA THR A 51 -3.51 6.67 15.59
C THR A 51 -4.67 6.01 16.34
N ARG A 52 -5.78 6.75 16.48
CA ARG A 52 -7.07 6.22 17.00
C ARG A 52 -8.22 6.56 16.04
N GLU A 53 -7.87 6.94 14.81
CA GLU A 53 -8.82 7.41 13.82
C GLU A 53 -9.08 6.28 12.82
N TRP A 54 -10.35 5.97 12.64
CA TRP A 54 -10.80 5.04 11.61
C TRP A 54 -11.00 5.81 10.31
N ILE A 55 -10.30 5.38 9.27
CA ILE A 55 -10.41 5.89 7.91
C ILE A 55 -10.99 4.81 6.99
N ALA A 56 -11.52 5.20 5.84
CA ALA A 56 -11.89 4.23 4.81
C ALA A 56 -10.64 3.49 4.33
N ALA A 57 -10.71 2.16 4.21
CA ALA A 57 -9.60 1.38 3.68
C ALA A 57 -9.43 1.63 2.18
N GLU A 58 -8.18 1.70 1.72
CA GLU A 58 -7.85 1.90 0.32
C GLU A 58 -7.15 0.67 -0.27
N LEU A 59 -7.42 0.38 -1.55
CA LEU A 59 -6.76 -0.71 -2.24
C LEU A 59 -5.26 -0.43 -2.36
N ASN A 60 -4.43 -1.46 -2.22
CA ASN A 60 -2.97 -1.38 -2.16
C ASN A 60 -2.42 -0.52 -1.02
N TRP A 61 -3.26 -0.18 -0.03
CA TRP A 61 -2.78 0.45 1.19
C TRP A 61 -1.72 -0.43 1.84
N PRO A 62 -0.53 0.12 2.15
CA PRO A 62 0.51 -0.65 2.81
C PRO A 62 0.20 -0.87 4.28
N MET A 63 0.27 -2.13 4.71
CA MET A 63 0.00 -2.49 6.09
C MET A 63 1.29 -2.82 6.84
N THR A 64 1.36 -2.31 8.08
CA THR A 64 2.40 -2.58 9.07
C THR A 64 1.84 -3.30 10.29
N LEU A 65 2.73 -3.68 11.20
CA LEU A 65 2.33 -4.22 12.50
C LEU A 65 1.64 -3.13 13.33
N GLY A 66 0.49 -3.46 13.91
CA GLY A 66 -0.30 -2.54 14.73
C GLY A 66 -1.43 -1.82 13.99
N ASP A 67 -1.49 -1.91 12.66
CA ASP A 67 -2.67 -1.49 11.90
C ASP A 67 -3.86 -2.39 12.23
N ARG A 68 -5.06 -1.83 12.24
CA ARG A 68 -6.31 -2.58 12.46
C ARG A 68 -7.25 -2.42 11.28
N LEU A 69 -7.89 -3.52 10.88
CA LEU A 69 -8.87 -3.53 9.80
C LEU A 69 -10.21 -4.02 10.32
N TRP A 70 -11.29 -3.35 9.93
CA TRP A 70 -12.65 -3.70 10.26
C TRP A 70 -13.48 -3.86 8.98
N THR A 71 -14.25 -4.92 8.88
CA THR A 71 -15.18 -5.18 7.78
C THR A 71 -16.61 -5.16 8.30
N ASP A 72 -17.48 -4.40 7.65
CA ASP A 72 -18.91 -4.36 8.01
C ASP A 72 -19.67 -5.62 7.55
N TRP A 73 -20.98 -5.67 7.79
CA TRP A 73 -21.86 -6.74 7.32
C TRP A 73 -21.72 -6.97 5.81
N GLU A 74 -21.68 -8.24 5.39
CA GLU A 74 -21.52 -8.65 3.99
C GLU A 74 -20.30 -8.03 3.26
N SER A 75 -19.32 -7.51 4.01
CA SER A 75 -18.11 -6.90 3.46
C SER A 75 -16.92 -7.84 3.56
N ARG A 76 -15.89 -7.60 2.73
CA ARG A 76 -14.70 -8.44 2.64
C ARG A 76 -13.47 -7.60 2.34
N ALA A 77 -12.37 -7.91 3.03
CA ALA A 77 -11.05 -7.43 2.67
C ALA A 77 -10.10 -8.61 2.53
N GLU A 78 -9.15 -8.51 1.62
CA GLU A 78 -8.02 -9.44 1.53
C GLU A 78 -6.71 -8.68 1.67
N ILE A 79 -5.75 -9.34 2.29
CA ILE A 79 -4.41 -8.79 2.54
C ILE A 79 -3.39 -9.77 1.94
N GLU A 80 -2.43 -9.24 1.19
CA GLU A 80 -1.31 -10.00 0.64
C GLU A 80 -0.03 -9.67 1.41
N MET A 81 0.59 -10.70 1.98
CA MET A 81 1.82 -10.56 2.77
C MET A 81 3.05 -10.59 1.86
N ALA A 82 3.93 -9.61 2.04
CA ALA A 82 5.16 -9.50 1.26
C ALA A 82 6.29 -10.29 1.94
N MET A 83 6.13 -11.61 2.10
CA MET A 83 7.16 -12.48 2.67
C MET A 83 7.89 -13.24 1.55
N ARG A 84 9.21 -13.09 1.51
CA ARG A 84 10.08 -13.99 0.74
C ARG A 84 10.54 -15.13 1.65
N TRP A 85 10.00 -16.33 1.44
CA TRP A 85 10.50 -17.53 2.10
C TRP A 85 11.97 -17.74 1.74
N SER A 86 12.85 -17.58 2.74
CA SER A 86 14.28 -17.90 2.63
C SER A 86 14.52 -19.22 3.33
N GLY A 87 13.97 -20.31 2.79
CA GLY A 87 14.32 -21.63 3.27
C GLY A 87 15.40 -22.23 2.40
N SER A 88 16.60 -22.36 2.95
CA SER A 88 17.46 -23.49 2.62
C SER A 88 16.71 -24.74 3.09
N ALA A 89 15.98 -25.38 2.18
CA ALA A 89 15.63 -26.77 2.35
C ALA A 89 16.95 -27.54 2.40
N ALA A 90 17.49 -27.75 3.60
CA ALA A 90 18.48 -28.79 3.81
C ALA A 90 17.75 -30.08 3.40
N ALA A 91 18.07 -30.60 2.22
CA ALA A 91 17.61 -31.90 1.78
C ALA A 91 17.90 -32.89 2.92
N PRO A 92 16.96 -33.80 3.26
CA PRO A 92 17.30 -34.85 4.20
C PRO A 92 18.53 -35.57 3.67
N ALA A 93 19.62 -35.53 4.44
CA ALA A 93 20.82 -36.28 4.09
C ALA A 93 20.39 -37.75 3.94
N SER A 94 20.44 -38.24 2.71
CA SER A 94 20.26 -39.65 2.43
C SER A 94 21.42 -40.39 3.09
N HIS A 95 21.19 -40.93 4.29
CA HIS A 95 22.02 -42.01 4.78
C HIS A 95 21.65 -43.25 3.97
N SER A 96 22.65 -43.68 3.19
CA SER A 96 22.88 -44.95 2.48
C SER A 96 21.87 -46.07 2.70
#